data_AF-A0A7S2G7G8-F1
#
_entry.id   AF-A0A7S2G7G8-F1
#
_cell.length_a   1.000
_cell.length_b   1.000
_cell.length_c   1.000
_cell.angle_alpha   90.00
_cell.angle_beta   90.00
_cell.angle_gamma   90.00
#
_symmetry.space_group_name_H-M   'P 1'
#
loop_
_entity.id
_entity.type
_entity.pdbx_description
1 polymer ?
#
loop_
_entity_poly.entity_id
_entity_poly.type
_entity_poly.pdbx_seq_one_letter_code
_entity_poly.pdbx_strand_id
1 'polypeptide(L)'
;EDTAGFPSAFSVVDLTDRRGVWQSEPPLVKTLGEDPSKQLREGGGGTGTARAPAGLKNLGATCYLNSLLQYLFFNVDFRQSLLHMECDSEVVRALQRVFALLAAGDRCAVDPSEF
;
A
#
# COMPACT_ATOMS: atom_id res chain seq x y z
N GLU A 1 30.76 14.16 3.42
CA GLU A 1 30.05 14.39 2.14
C GLU A 1 29.77 13.02 1.53
N ASP A 2 28.69 12.39 1.96
CA ASP A 2 28.31 11.05 1.50
C ASP A 2 27.15 11.18 0.52
N THR A 3 27.47 11.38 -0.77
CA THR A 3 26.50 11.17 -1.84
C THR A 3 26.20 9.68 -1.90
N ALA A 4 25.03 9.27 -1.39
CA ALA A 4 24.52 7.91 -1.52
C ALA A 4 24.67 7.44 -2.98
N GLY A 5 25.58 6.49 -3.20
CA GLY A 5 26.01 6.03 -4.52
C GLY A 5 24.96 5.19 -5.21
N PHE A 6 23.85 5.81 -5.61
CA PHE A 6 22.89 5.17 -6.49
C PHE A 6 23.36 5.30 -7.94
N PRO A 7 23.64 4.20 -8.66
CA PRO A 7 23.93 4.27 -10.09
C PRO A 7 22.74 4.91 -10.82
N SER A 8 23.04 5.74 -11.83
CA SER A 8 22.03 6.41 -12.63
C SER A 8 21.02 5.40 -13.20
N ALA A 9 19.72 5.62 -13.00
CA ALA A 9 18.67 4.75 -13.52
C ALA A 9 18.75 4.56 -15.05
N PHE A 10 19.33 5.54 -15.75
CA PHE A 10 19.50 5.53 -17.20
C PHE A 10 20.70 4.70 -17.68
N SER A 11 21.63 4.32 -16.79
CA SER A 11 22.75 3.43 -17.17
C SER A 11 22.32 1.96 -17.29
N VAL A 12 21.10 1.63 -16.88
CA VAL A 12 20.53 0.28 -16.96
C VAL A 12 19.86 0.03 -18.32
N VAL A 13 19.54 1.10 -19.06
CA VAL A 13 18.95 0.99 -20.38
C VAL A 13 20.06 0.68 -21.39
N ASP A 14 20.26 -0.61 -21.66
CA ASP A 14 21.17 -1.08 -22.71
C ASP A 14 20.52 -0.89 -24.09
N LEU A 15 20.94 0.17 -24.79
CA LEU A 15 20.50 0.47 -26.17
C LEU A 15 21.01 -0.55 -27.20
N THR A 16 21.93 -1.45 -26.81
CA THR A 16 22.46 -2.52 -27.66
C THR A 16 21.75 -3.87 -27.43
N ASP A 17 20.83 -3.96 -26.46
CA ASP A 17 20.08 -5.19 -26.18
C ASP A 17 19.10 -5.52 -27.33
N ARG A 18 19.41 -6.58 -28.06
CA ARG A 18 18.62 -7.07 -29.20
C ARG A 18 17.28 -7.70 -28.78
N ARG A 19 17.08 -7.99 -27.49
CA ARG A 19 15.77 -8.45 -26.98
C ARG A 19 14.73 -7.32 -27.01
N GLY A 20 15.18 -6.08 -27.14
CA GLY A 20 14.33 -4.92 -27.37
C GLY A 20 13.42 -4.56 -26.19
N VAL A 21 12.43 -3.71 -26.45
CA VAL A 21 11.46 -3.18 -25.46
C VAL A 21 10.44 -4.24 -25.02
N TRP A 22 10.30 -5.34 -25.77
CA TRP A 22 9.29 -6.39 -25.56
C TRP A 22 9.67 -7.44 -24.51
N GLN A 23 10.65 -7.16 -23.66
CA GLN A 23 11.03 -8.04 -22.56
C GLN A 23 9.91 -8.10 -21.50
N SER A 24 9.74 -9.26 -20.87
CA SER A 24 8.68 -9.47 -19.87
C SER A 24 8.78 -8.52 -18.67
N GLU A 25 10.00 -8.10 -18.33
CA GLU A 25 10.26 -7.08 -17.32
C GLU A 25 11.21 -6.03 -17.87
N PRO A 26 10.80 -4.75 -17.90
CA PRO A 26 11.68 -3.66 -18.29
C PRO A 26 12.90 -3.60 -17.36
N PRO A 27 14.12 -3.38 -17.88
CA PRO A 27 15.33 -3.23 -17.06
C PRO A 27 15.18 -2.19 -15.95
N LEU A 28 14.41 -1.13 -16.22
CA LEU A 28 14.08 -0.07 -15.27
C LEU A 28 13.34 -0.60 -14.02
N VAL A 29 12.38 -1.53 -14.20
CA VAL A 29 11.62 -2.13 -13.08
C VAL A 29 12.53 -2.98 -12.19
N LYS A 30 13.56 -3.62 -12.76
CA LYS A 30 14.55 -4.38 -11.98
C LYS A 30 15.43 -3.50 -11.09
N THR A 31 15.64 -2.23 -11.47
CA THR A 31 16.50 -1.32 -10.71
C THR A 31 15.72 -0.39 -9.79
N LEU A 32 14.60 0.13 -10.26
CA LEU A 32 13.78 1.09 -9.51
C LEU A 32 12.61 0.44 -8.75
N GLY A 33 12.30 -0.83 -9.04
CA GLY A 33 11.15 -1.51 -8.47
C GLY A 33 9.85 -1.26 -9.23
N GLU A 34 8.73 -1.65 -8.61
CA GLU A 34 7.40 -1.46 -9.18
C GLU A 34 6.95 0.00 -9.12
N ASP A 35 6.18 0.43 -10.12
CA ASP A 35 5.56 1.75 -10.16
C ASP A 35 4.62 1.96 -8.95
N PRO A 36 4.88 2.95 -8.07
CA PRO A 36 4.07 3.21 -6.89
C PRO A 36 2.63 3.61 -7.23
N SER A 37 2.38 4.12 -8.45
CA SER A 37 1.05 4.49 -8.93
C SER A 37 0.12 3.28 -8.98
N LYS A 38 0.66 2.08 -9.19
CA LYS A 38 -0.10 0.81 -9.16
C LYS A 38 -0.64 0.46 -7.79
N GLN A 39 -0.07 1.05 -6.74
CA GLN A 39 -0.51 0.83 -5.37
C GLN A 39 -1.58 1.83 -4.94
N LEU A 40 -1.99 2.76 -5.81
CA LEU A 40 -3.04 3.74 -5.49
C LEU A 40 -4.44 3.11 -5.58
N ARG A 41 -5.35 3.60 -4.76
CA ARG A 41 -6.78 3.25 -4.83
C ARG A 41 -7.40 3.87 -6.06
N GLU A 42 -8.21 3.07 -6.73
CA GLU A 42 -9.11 3.55 -7.77
C GLU A 42 -10.15 4.52 -7.18
N GLY A 43 -10.44 5.59 -7.92
CA GLY A 43 -11.42 6.60 -7.54
C GLY A 43 -10.96 7.66 -6.54
N GLY A 44 -9.67 7.74 -6.20
CA GLY A 44 -9.12 8.80 -5.34
C GLY A 44 -8.78 10.12 -6.04
N GLY A 45 -8.70 10.12 -7.37
CA GLY A 45 -8.19 11.25 -8.16
C GLY A 45 -9.26 11.98 -8.98
N GLY A 46 -10.13 12.77 -8.34
CA GLY A 46 -10.97 13.79 -8.99
C GLY A 46 -12.05 13.33 -9.99
N THR A 47 -11.98 12.08 -10.48
CA THR A 47 -13.03 11.44 -11.26
C THR A 47 -14.13 11.09 -10.26
N GLY A 48 -15.34 11.62 -10.42
CA GLY A 48 -16.47 11.49 -9.47
C GLY A 48 -16.99 10.07 -9.18
N THR A 49 -16.18 9.04 -9.40
CA THR A 49 -16.36 7.65 -9.01
C THR A 49 -16.10 7.48 -7.51
N ALA A 50 -16.94 6.69 -6.83
CA ALA A 50 -16.73 6.33 -5.43
C ALA A 50 -15.38 5.63 -5.23
N ARG A 51 -14.65 6.01 -4.19
CA ARG A 51 -13.33 5.46 -3.86
C ARG A 51 -13.43 3.98 -3.50
N ALA A 52 -12.62 3.14 -4.15
CA ALA A 52 -12.62 1.70 -3.90
C ALA A 52 -12.19 1.37 -2.45
N PRO A 53 -12.73 0.30 -1.82
CA PRO A 53 -12.21 -0.20 -0.55
C PRO A 53 -10.73 -0.61 -0.62
N ALA A 54 -10.00 -0.50 0.49
CA ALA A 54 -8.62 -0.96 0.58
C ALA A 54 -8.55 -2.35 1.21
N GLY A 55 -7.61 -3.14 0.75
CA GLY A 55 -7.24 -4.42 1.34
C GLY A 55 -6.25 -4.29 2.50
N LEU A 56 -5.90 -5.45 3.04
CA LEU A 56 -4.80 -5.62 3.99
C LEU A 56 -3.79 -6.58 3.37
N LYS A 57 -2.51 -6.22 3.41
CA LYS A 57 -1.44 -7.10 2.94
C LYS A 57 -1.40 -8.36 3.79
N ASN A 58 -1.27 -9.50 3.15
CA ASN A 58 -1.17 -10.78 3.82
C ASN A 58 0.31 -11.04 4.14
N LEU A 59 0.65 -11.12 5.42
CA LEU A 59 2.03 -11.29 5.90
C LEU A 59 2.41 -12.77 6.07
N GLY A 60 1.60 -13.68 5.51
CA GLY A 60 1.74 -15.12 5.66
C GLY A 60 1.04 -15.60 6.93
N ALA A 61 0.16 -16.59 6.80
CA ALA A 61 -0.67 -17.12 7.90
C ALA A 61 -1.54 -16.08 8.66
N THR A 62 -1.68 -14.84 8.17
CA THR A 62 -2.51 -13.79 8.80
C THR A 62 -3.85 -13.56 8.11
N CYS A 63 -4.20 -14.33 7.07
CA CYS A 63 -5.44 -14.12 6.30
C CYS A 63 -6.72 -14.20 7.14
N TYR A 64 -6.75 -15.05 8.18
CA TYR A 64 -7.90 -15.15 9.08
C TYR A 64 -8.13 -13.83 9.82
N LEU A 65 -7.04 -13.19 10.26
CA LEU A 65 -7.09 -11.92 10.97
C LEU A 65 -7.46 -10.78 10.02
N ASN A 66 -6.90 -10.77 8.80
CA ASN A 66 -7.26 -9.77 7.79
C ASN A 66 -8.76 -9.80 7.46
N SER A 67 -9.35 -11.00 7.30
CA SER A 67 -10.79 -11.14 7.05
C SER A 67 -11.63 -10.65 8.23
N LEU A 68 -11.22 -10.94 9.47
CA LEU A 68 -11.89 -10.44 10.67
C LEU A 68 -11.81 -8.92 10.77
N LEU A 69 -10.64 -8.33 10.54
CA LEU A 69 -10.45 -6.87 10.59
C LEU A 69 -11.27 -6.16 9.51
N GLN A 70 -11.34 -6.72 8.30
CA GLN A 70 -12.20 -6.19 7.23
C GLN A 70 -13.68 -6.26 7.63
N TYR A 71 -14.13 -7.39 8.19
CA TYR A 71 -15.50 -7.51 8.70
C TYR A 71 -15.82 -6.45 9.77
N LEU A 72 -14.93 -6.28 10.76
CA LEU A 72 -15.08 -5.27 11.81
C LEU A 72 -15.02 -3.83 11.26
N PHE A 73 -14.18 -3.57 10.27
CA PHE A 73 -14.06 -2.25 9.64
C PHE A 73 -15.34 -1.81 8.92
N PHE A 74 -16.05 -2.74 8.28
CA PHE A 74 -17.32 -2.45 7.62
C PHE A 74 -18.51 -2.30 8.58
N ASN A 75 -18.34 -2.70 9.85
CA ASN A 75 -19.27 -2.30 10.89
C ASN A 75 -19.04 -0.82 11.25
N VAL A 76 -19.95 0.05 10.78
CA VAL A 76 -19.79 1.51 10.88
C VAL A 76 -19.72 1.97 12.34
N ASP A 77 -20.57 1.42 13.21
CA ASP A 77 -20.62 1.81 14.63
C ASP A 77 -19.33 1.39 15.35
N PHE A 78 -18.85 0.17 15.09
CA PHE A 78 -17.58 -0.31 15.64
C PHE A 78 -16.42 0.54 15.15
N ARG A 79 -16.33 0.81 13.84
CA ARG A 79 -15.28 1.64 13.26
C ARG A 79 -15.28 3.04 13.85
N GLN A 80 -16.43 3.69 13.95
CA GLN A 80 -16.53 5.04 14.52
C GLN A 80 -16.13 5.04 16.00
N SER A 81 -16.60 4.06 16.77
CA SER A 81 -16.25 3.93 18.18
C SER A 81 -14.74 3.72 18.36
N LEU A 82 -14.14 2.82 17.57
CA LEU A 82 -12.70 2.55 17.63
C LEU A 82 -11.87 3.79 17.29
N LEU A 83 -12.26 4.55 16.26
CA LEU A 83 -11.54 5.74 15.81
C LEU A 83 -11.62 6.93 16.78
N HIS A 84 -12.70 7.05 17.56
CA HIS A 84 -12.90 8.15 18.52
C HIS A 84 -12.57 7.77 19.97
N MET A 85 -12.30 6.50 20.24
CA MET A 85 -11.96 6.03 21.57
C MET A 85 -10.59 6.56 22.01
N GLU A 86 -10.54 7.15 23.21
CA GLU A 86 -9.29 7.47 23.89
C GLU A 86 -8.79 6.21 24.62
N CYS A 87 -7.59 5.72 24.27
CA CYS A 87 -7.00 4.52 24.87
C CYS A 87 -5.48 4.57 24.82
N ASP A 88 -4.83 4.23 25.93
CA ASP A 88 -3.36 4.17 26.03
C ASP A 88 -2.77 2.85 25.52
N SER A 89 -3.60 1.87 25.13
CA SER A 89 -3.14 0.60 24.60
C SER A 89 -2.47 0.77 23.23
N GLU A 90 -1.22 0.32 23.12
CA GLU A 90 -0.48 0.32 21.86
C GLU A 90 -1.20 -0.47 20.76
N VAL A 91 -1.85 -1.58 21.13
CA VAL A 91 -2.64 -2.42 20.21
C VAL A 91 -3.83 -1.64 19.67
N VAL A 92 -4.54 -0.90 20.53
CA VAL A 92 -5.70 -0.10 20.11
C VAL A 92 -5.24 1.03 19.18
N ARG A 93 -4.13 1.69 19.49
CA ARG A 93 -3.54 2.71 18.62
C ARG A 93 -3.11 2.15 17.27
N ALA A 94 -2.53 0.95 17.23
CA ALA A 94 -2.17 0.28 15.98
C ALA A 94 -3.44 -0.02 15.14
N LEU A 95 -4.49 -0.54 15.77
CA LEU A 95 -5.77 -0.78 15.11
C LEU A 95 -6.42 0.51 14.60
N GLN A 96 -6.37 1.59 15.38
CA GLN A 96 -6.87 2.91 14.95
C GLN A 96 -6.14 3.41 13.70
N ARG A 97 -4.81 3.28 13.64
CA ARG A 97 -4.02 3.65 12.46
C ARG A 97 -4.40 2.81 11.24
N VAL A 98 -4.52 1.49 11.41
CA VAL A 98 -4.96 0.59 10.33
C VAL A 98 -6.35 1.00 9.82
N PHE A 99 -7.30 1.24 10.72
CA PHE A 99 -8.67 1.62 10.35
C PHE A 99 -8.73 3.01 9.70
N ALA A 100 -7.92 3.96 10.15
CA ALA A 100 -7.80 5.28 9.54
C ALA A 100 -7.25 5.18 8.11
N LEU A 101 -6.24 4.34 7.87
CA LEU A 101 -5.69 4.10 6.54
C LEU A 101 -6.66 3.32 5.63
N LEU A 102 -7.42 2.37 6.17
CA LEU A 102 -8.48 1.70 5.41
C LEU A 102 -9.60 2.67 4.99
N ALA A 103 -9.92 3.66 5.84
CA ALA A 103 -10.95 4.66 5.56
C ALA A 103 -10.46 5.75 4.57
N ALA A 104 -9.27 6.30 4.80
CA ALA A 104 -8.80 7.52 4.15
C ALA A 104 -7.40 7.44 3.51
N GLY A 105 -6.69 6.31 3.63
CA GLY A 105 -5.36 6.12 3.05
C GLY A 105 -5.40 5.78 1.56
N ASP A 106 -4.58 6.46 0.76
CA ASP A 106 -4.65 6.44 -0.72
C ASP A 106 -4.14 5.14 -1.36
N ARG A 107 -3.52 4.26 -0.57
CA ARG A 107 -3.04 2.97 -1.04
C ARG A 107 -4.14 1.92 -1.12
N CYS A 108 -4.13 1.10 -2.16
CA CYS A 108 -5.10 0.02 -2.38
C CYS A 108 -5.01 -1.10 -1.35
N ALA A 109 -3.90 -1.21 -0.63
CA ALA A 109 -3.74 -2.08 0.52
C ALA A 109 -2.92 -1.40 1.62
N VAL A 110 -3.30 -1.65 2.87
CA VAL A 110 -2.55 -1.24 4.07
C VAL A 110 -1.63 -2.39 4.49
N ASP A 111 -0.39 -2.07 4.86
CA ASP A 111 0.57 -3.05 5.37
C ASP A 111 0.54 -3.04 6.92
N PRO A 112 0.04 -4.10 7.58
CA PRO A 112 -0.07 -4.12 9.04
C PRO A 112 1.28 -4.20 9.76
N SER A 113 2.39 -4.54 9.09
CA SER A 113 3.71 -4.65 9.74
C SER A 113 4.32 -3.29 10.10
N GLU A 114 3.71 -2.20 9.65
CA GLU A 114 4.18 -0.83 9.88
C GLU A 114 3.75 -0.27 11.26
N PHE A 115 3.02 -1.06 12.08
CA PHE A 115 2.39 -0.61 13.33
C PHE A 115 2.75 -1.45 14.56
#